data_AF-A0AAV8Z905-F1
#
_entry.id   AF-A0AAV8Z905-F1
#
_cell.length_a   1.000
_cell.length_b   1.000
_cell.length_c   1.000
_cell.angle_alpha   90.00
_cell.angle_beta   90.00
_cell.angle_gamma   90.00
#
_symmetry.space_group_name_H-M   'P 1'
#
loop_
_entity.id
_entity.type
_entity.pdbx_description
1 polymer ?
#
loop_
_entity_poly.entity_id
_entity_poly.type
_entity_poly.pdbx_seq_one_letter_code
_entity_poly.pdbx_strand_id
1 'polypeptide(L)'
;MAIRICCAYRTISTEGVMAGIPPIELLIQERREKYTGVDSATARTNLMARWQDKWSHGTYGRWTYRLIPNIQAWIDKPYGEVDYFLTQTLSGHGCFRKYLYDWRRAETDACRYCGAQDDAEHTLFVCSNWNEVQQIYTRETRRPFNAVNMTADLISMEENWRCAYRAVRKIIESKERDER
;
A
#
# COMPACT_ATOMS: atom_id res chain seq x y z
N MET A 1 -3.64 9.91 13.38
CA MET A 1 -2.29 10.39 13.02
C MET A 1 -1.82 9.75 11.71
N ALA A 2 -1.81 8.41 11.61
CA ALA A 2 -1.46 7.66 10.40
C ALA A 2 -2.24 8.06 9.13
N ILE A 3 -3.55 8.32 9.22
CA ILE A 3 -4.37 8.80 8.09
C ILE A 3 -3.76 10.05 7.42
N ARG A 4 -3.29 11.03 8.21
CA ARG A 4 -2.72 12.26 7.66
C ARG A 4 -1.35 12.04 7.05
N ILE A 5 -0.56 11.15 7.64
CA ILE A 5 0.81 10.84 7.19
C ILE A 5 0.78 10.20 5.79
N CYS A 6 -0.17 9.30 5.55
CA CYS A 6 -0.33 8.65 4.25
C CYS A 6 -1.30 9.41 3.32
N CYS A 7 -1.89 10.53 3.72
CA CYS A 7 -3.01 11.13 2.95
C CYS A 7 -4.16 10.12 2.67
N ALA A 8 -4.40 9.21 3.61
CA ALA A 8 -5.38 8.14 3.50
C ALA A 8 -6.83 8.64 3.63
N TYR A 9 -7.76 7.92 2.99
CA TYR A 9 -9.18 8.07 3.25
C TYR A 9 -9.52 7.63 4.68
N ARG A 10 -10.54 8.25 5.30
CA ARG A 10 -10.96 7.93 6.68
C ARG A 10 -11.47 6.50 6.89
N THR A 11 -11.75 5.80 5.80
CA THR A 11 -12.31 4.44 5.76
C THR A 11 -11.24 3.36 5.67
N ILE A 12 -9.97 3.74 5.51
CA ILE A 12 -8.84 2.81 5.47
C ILE A 12 -8.58 2.33 6.90
N SER A 13 -8.39 1.01 7.05
CA SER A 13 -8.03 0.34 8.30
C SER A 13 -6.56 -0.14 8.35
N THR A 14 -5.84 0.02 7.24
CA THR A 14 -4.44 -0.40 7.05
C THR A 14 -3.46 0.77 7.10
N GLU A 15 -3.93 1.97 7.42
CA GLU A 15 -3.14 3.21 7.45
C GLU A 15 -1.99 3.13 8.42
N GLY A 16 -2.14 2.39 9.53
CA GLY A 16 -1.06 2.16 10.49
C GLY A 16 0.11 1.40 9.86
N VAL A 17 -0.17 0.37 9.06
CA VAL A 17 0.88 -0.40 8.34
C VAL A 17 1.54 0.47 7.28
N MET A 18 0.75 1.18 6.47
CA MET A 18 1.30 2.07 5.43
C MET A 18 2.18 3.16 6.02
N ALA A 19 1.75 3.77 7.14
CA ALA A 19 2.49 4.82 7.84
C ALA A 19 3.66 4.30 8.68
N GLY A 20 3.81 2.99 8.86
CA GLY A 20 4.80 2.41 9.78
C GLY A 20 4.51 2.70 11.25
N ILE A 21 3.25 2.97 11.61
CA ILE A 21 2.81 3.29 12.97
C ILE A 21 2.06 2.10 13.58
N PRO A 22 2.60 1.48 14.63
CA PRO A 22 1.91 0.39 15.31
C PRO A 22 0.56 0.83 15.89
N PRO A 23 -0.45 -0.07 15.95
CA PRO A 23 -1.69 0.17 16.67
C PRO A 23 -1.46 0.64 18.11
N ILE A 24 -2.29 1.56 18.58
CA ILE A 24 -2.11 2.18 19.90
C ILE A 24 -2.13 1.18 21.05
N GLU A 25 -2.92 0.10 20.95
CA GLU A 25 -2.92 -0.95 21.97
C GLU A 25 -1.53 -1.57 22.14
N LEU A 26 -0.79 -1.78 21.03
CA LEU A 26 0.52 -2.42 21.07
C LEU A 26 1.57 -1.47 21.64
N LEU A 27 1.45 -0.17 21.34
CA LEU A 27 2.28 0.87 21.96
C LEU A 27 2.03 0.95 23.48
N ILE A 28 0.79 0.79 23.93
CA ILE A 28 0.46 0.74 25.36
C ILE A 28 1.09 -0.50 26.01
N GLN A 29 1.00 -1.66 25.36
CA GLN A 29 1.62 -2.90 25.86
C GLN A 29 3.15 -2.78 25.95
N GLU A 30 3.82 -2.23 24.94
CA GLU A 30 5.26 -1.97 24.98
C GLU A 30 5.64 -1.07 26.16
N ARG A 31 4.90 0.01 26.39
CA ARG A 31 5.14 0.89 27.54
C ARG A 31 4.96 0.17 28.87
N ARG A 32 3.95 -0.70 28.97
CA ARG A 32 3.73 -1.54 30.16
C ARG A 32 4.90 -2.49 30.40
N GLU A 33 5.39 -3.18 29.36
CA GLU A 33 6.53 -4.10 29.46
C GLU A 33 7.78 -3.39 29.99
N LYS A 34 8.08 -2.20 29.44
CA LYS A 34 9.19 -1.37 29.92
C LYS A 34 9.02 -0.97 31.39
N TYR A 35 7.80 -0.61 31.81
CA TYR A 35 7.52 -0.29 33.21
C TYR A 35 7.71 -1.50 34.14
N THR A 36 7.41 -2.70 33.67
CA THR A 36 7.61 -3.95 34.42
C THR A 36 9.06 -4.48 34.40
N GLY A 37 10.00 -3.73 33.80
CA GLY A 37 11.44 -4.05 33.82
C GLY A 37 11.96 -4.81 32.60
N VAL A 38 11.16 -5.00 31.54
CA VAL A 38 11.65 -5.51 30.26
C VAL A 38 12.50 -4.43 29.60
N ASP A 39 13.68 -4.80 29.07
CA ASP A 39 14.53 -3.85 28.37
C ASP A 39 13.85 -3.32 27.09
N SER A 40 14.30 -2.14 26.64
CA SER A 40 13.63 -1.45 25.53
C SER A 40 13.73 -2.19 24.19
N ALA A 41 14.80 -2.94 23.93
CA ALA A 41 14.98 -3.66 22.69
C ALA A 41 14.07 -4.91 22.65
N THR A 42 13.98 -5.64 23.76
CA THR A 42 13.08 -6.79 23.89
C THR A 42 11.62 -6.36 23.80
N ALA A 43 11.22 -5.29 24.50
CA ALA A 43 9.85 -4.77 24.43
C ALA A 43 9.47 -4.34 22.99
N ARG A 44 10.41 -3.71 22.26
CA ARG A 44 10.21 -3.35 20.85
C ARG A 44 10.08 -4.58 19.95
N THR A 45 10.91 -5.61 20.19
CA THR A 45 10.86 -6.89 19.46
C THR A 45 9.53 -7.59 19.67
N ASN A 46 9.03 -7.64 20.92
CA ASN A 46 7.71 -8.19 21.26
C ASN A 46 6.58 -7.45 20.54
N LEU A 47 6.62 -6.11 20.52
CA LEU A 47 5.64 -5.30 19.79
C LEU A 47 5.65 -5.64 18.30
N MET A 48 6.83 -5.70 17.67
CA MET A 48 6.94 -6.02 16.24
C MET A 48 6.44 -7.42 15.93
N ALA A 49 6.74 -8.41 16.76
CA ALA A 49 6.23 -9.77 16.62
C ALA A 49 4.70 -9.82 16.69
N ARG A 50 4.09 -9.18 17.70
CA ARG A 50 2.62 -9.11 17.84
C ARG A 50 1.96 -8.36 16.69
N TRP A 51 2.60 -7.29 16.21
CA TRP A 51 2.07 -6.53 15.09
C TRP A 51 2.10 -7.32 13.80
N GLN A 52 3.21 -8.00 13.50
CA GLN A 52 3.33 -8.87 12.35
C GLN A 52 2.34 -10.05 12.43
N ASP A 53 2.16 -10.67 13.60
CA ASP A 53 1.20 -11.75 13.80
C ASP A 53 -0.23 -11.31 13.51
N LYS A 54 -0.67 -10.19 14.11
CA LYS A 54 -1.99 -9.60 13.82
C LYS A 54 -2.17 -9.28 12.34
N TRP A 55 -1.11 -8.84 11.67
CA TRP A 55 -1.15 -8.47 10.26
C TRP A 55 -1.27 -9.69 9.35
N SER A 56 -0.49 -10.74 9.64
CA SER A 56 -0.53 -12.01 8.91
C SER A 56 -1.91 -12.67 8.98
N HIS A 57 -2.54 -12.66 10.15
CA HIS A 57 -3.80 -13.34 10.43
C HIS A 57 -5.06 -12.45 10.34
N GLY A 58 -4.90 -11.16 10.05
CA GLY A 58 -6.00 -10.22 9.89
C GLY A 58 -6.88 -10.54 8.68
N THR A 59 -8.19 -10.33 8.83
CA THR A 59 -9.20 -10.54 7.77
C THR A 59 -9.35 -9.34 6.84
N TYR A 60 -9.09 -8.13 7.33
CA TYR A 60 -9.21 -6.89 6.57
C TYR A 60 -7.87 -6.49 5.94
N GLY A 61 -7.93 -5.69 4.87
CA GLY A 61 -6.72 -5.14 4.26
C GLY A 61 -5.87 -6.15 3.49
N ARG A 62 -6.46 -7.27 3.04
CA ARG A 62 -5.73 -8.34 2.35
C ARG A 62 -5.01 -7.89 1.08
N TRP A 63 -5.56 -6.88 0.39
CA TRP A 63 -4.87 -6.21 -0.72
C TRP A 63 -3.57 -5.54 -0.25
N THR A 64 -3.64 -4.69 0.78
CA THR A 64 -2.45 -4.07 1.37
C THR A 64 -1.48 -5.13 1.91
N TYR A 65 -1.97 -6.24 2.49
CA TYR A 65 -1.11 -7.35 2.95
C TYR A 65 -0.35 -8.02 1.81
N ARG A 66 -1.01 -8.24 0.65
CA ARG A 66 -0.35 -8.76 -0.55
C ARG A 66 0.81 -7.86 -0.98
N LEU A 67 0.67 -6.54 -0.79
CA LEU A 67 1.68 -5.55 -1.15
C LEU A 67 2.72 -5.28 -0.05
N ILE A 68 2.37 -5.49 1.22
CA ILE A 68 3.24 -5.23 2.37
C ILE A 68 3.13 -6.42 3.33
N PRO A 69 3.67 -7.60 3.00
CA PRO A 69 3.51 -8.78 3.86
C PRO A 69 4.39 -8.70 5.12
N ASN A 70 5.57 -8.05 5.02
CA ASN A 70 6.51 -7.89 6.12
C ASN A 70 6.56 -6.42 6.57
N ILE A 71 6.09 -6.16 7.79
CA ILE A 71 6.00 -4.80 8.33
C ILE A 71 7.40 -4.22 8.61
N GLN A 72 8.31 -5.04 9.15
CA GLN A 72 9.65 -4.59 9.50
C GLN A 72 10.40 -4.13 8.25
N ALA A 73 10.38 -4.92 7.18
CA ALA A 73 11.00 -4.57 5.90
C ALA A 73 10.41 -3.30 5.28
N TRP A 74 9.10 -3.05 5.47
CA TRP A 74 8.44 -1.84 5.00
C TRP A 74 8.83 -0.58 5.77
N ILE A 75 9.02 -0.71 7.08
CA ILE A 75 9.43 0.39 7.95
C ILE A 75 10.90 0.73 7.72
N ASP A 76 11.73 -0.30 7.56
CA ASP A 76 13.17 -0.18 7.38
C ASP A 76 13.56 0.19 5.94
N LYS A 77 12.59 0.39 5.05
CA LYS A 77 12.87 0.76 3.68
C LYS A 77 13.72 2.05 3.65
N PRO A 78 14.79 2.09 2.85
CA PRO A 78 15.74 3.19 2.90
C PRO A 78 15.21 4.47 2.23
N TYR A 79 14.17 4.37 1.41
CA TYR A 79 13.69 5.48 0.58
C TYR A 79 12.16 5.54 0.51
N GLY A 80 11.67 6.75 0.25
CA GLY A 80 10.31 6.98 -0.17
C GLY A 80 9.29 7.08 0.96
N GLU A 81 8.58 8.21 0.99
CA GLU A 81 7.39 8.34 1.82
C GLU A 81 6.16 7.82 1.09
N VAL A 82 5.17 7.37 1.86
CA VAL A 82 3.89 6.95 1.30
C VAL A 82 3.03 8.18 1.11
N ASP A 83 2.99 8.69 -0.12
CA ASP A 83 2.18 9.84 -0.48
C ASP A 83 0.74 9.45 -0.85
N TYR A 84 -0.01 10.41 -1.37
CA TYR A 84 -1.38 10.23 -1.82
C TYR A 84 -1.54 9.15 -2.91
N PHE A 85 -0.65 9.09 -3.90
CA PHE A 85 -0.74 8.15 -5.02
C PHE A 85 -0.40 6.72 -4.59
N LEU A 86 0.66 6.57 -3.79
CA LEU A 86 1.01 5.29 -3.19
C LEU A 86 -0.09 4.82 -2.23
N THR A 87 -0.70 5.72 -1.47
CA THR A 87 -1.76 5.34 -0.54
C THR A 87 -3.00 4.84 -1.25
N GLN A 88 -3.43 5.47 -2.34
CA GLN A 88 -4.51 4.93 -3.17
C GLN A 88 -4.17 3.53 -3.66
N THR A 89 -2.98 3.36 -4.24
CA THR A 89 -2.47 2.07 -4.72
C THR A 89 -2.44 0.99 -3.64
N LEU A 90 -1.85 1.28 -2.49
CA LEU A 90 -1.64 0.32 -1.40
C LEU A 90 -2.94 -0.05 -0.69
N SER A 91 -3.88 0.90 -0.59
CA SER A 91 -5.18 0.66 0.04
C SER A 91 -6.21 0.07 -0.90
N GLY A 92 -6.06 0.27 -2.22
CA GLY A 92 -7.12 -0.02 -3.19
C GLY A 92 -8.30 0.96 -3.10
N HIS A 93 -8.13 2.07 -2.38
CA HIS A 93 -9.15 3.13 -2.27
C HIS A 93 -8.83 4.28 -3.23
N GLY A 94 -9.86 5.08 -3.53
CA GLY A 94 -9.72 6.30 -4.31
C GLY A 94 -10.34 6.19 -5.69
N CYS A 95 -9.56 6.38 -6.75
CA CYS A 95 -10.07 6.46 -8.13
C CYS A 95 -10.51 5.12 -8.76
N PHE A 96 -10.44 4.00 -8.04
CA PHE A 96 -10.86 2.69 -8.55
C PHE A 96 -12.38 2.55 -8.51
N ARG A 97 -13.02 2.19 -9.63
CA ARG A 97 -14.49 2.10 -9.69
C ARG A 97 -15.06 1.03 -8.81
N LYS A 98 -14.35 -0.08 -8.56
CA LYS A 98 -14.77 -1.05 -7.53
C LYS A 98 -14.98 -0.38 -6.18
N TYR A 99 -14.00 0.42 -5.74
CA TYR A 99 -14.12 1.19 -4.50
C TYR A 99 -15.26 2.22 -4.59
N LEU A 100 -15.35 2.99 -5.68
CA LEU A 100 -16.42 3.99 -5.81
C LEU A 100 -17.82 3.35 -5.81
N TYR A 101 -17.98 2.19 -6.45
CA TYR A 101 -19.21 1.41 -6.49
C TYR A 101 -19.61 0.88 -5.10
N ASP A 102 -18.67 0.27 -4.36
CA ASP A 102 -18.90 -0.22 -2.99
C ASP A 102 -19.40 0.90 -2.06
N TRP A 103 -18.99 2.14 -2.32
CA TRP A 103 -19.42 3.34 -1.58
C TRP A 103 -20.58 4.11 -2.23
N ARG A 104 -21.24 3.54 -3.25
CA ARG A 104 -22.38 4.13 -3.98
C ARG A 104 -22.08 5.50 -4.61
N ARG A 105 -20.85 5.67 -5.08
CA ARG A 105 -20.34 6.87 -5.78
C ARG A 105 -20.13 6.65 -7.29
N ALA A 106 -20.27 5.42 -7.75
CA ALA A 106 -20.31 5.06 -9.16
C ALA A 106 -21.44 4.06 -9.39
N GLU A 107 -22.01 4.05 -10.60
CA GLU A 107 -23.10 3.15 -10.99
C GLU A 107 -22.63 1.71 -11.27
N THR A 108 -21.32 1.53 -11.51
CA THR A 108 -20.70 0.25 -11.88
C THR A 108 -19.27 0.18 -11.37
N ASP A 109 -18.79 -1.03 -11.09
CA ASP A 109 -17.41 -1.35 -10.76
C ASP A 109 -16.53 -1.60 -11.99
N ALA A 110 -17.09 -1.50 -13.21
CA ALA A 110 -16.39 -1.77 -14.46
C ALA A 110 -15.41 -0.65 -14.84
N CYS A 111 -14.20 -1.05 -15.23
CA CYS A 111 -13.13 -0.20 -15.71
C CYS A 111 -13.55 0.53 -16.97
N ARG A 112 -13.48 1.86 -16.94
CA ARG A 112 -13.87 2.70 -18.09
C ARG A 112 -13.10 2.37 -19.37
N TYR A 113 -11.88 1.86 -19.24
CA TYR A 113 -11.00 1.64 -20.39
C TYR A 113 -11.17 0.27 -21.06
N CYS A 114 -11.54 -0.76 -20.31
CA CYS A 114 -11.61 -2.13 -20.85
C CYS A 114 -12.79 -2.97 -20.37
N GLY A 115 -13.65 -2.44 -19.49
CA GLY A 115 -14.88 -3.09 -19.03
C GLY A 115 -14.73 -4.20 -17.97
N ALA A 116 -13.51 -4.63 -17.65
CA ALA A 116 -13.27 -5.56 -16.53
C ALA A 116 -13.50 -4.90 -15.17
N GLN A 117 -13.60 -5.65 -14.08
CA GLN A 117 -13.71 -5.06 -12.73
C GLN A 117 -12.48 -4.18 -12.41
N ASP A 118 -12.74 -2.98 -11.90
CA ASP A 118 -11.73 -1.94 -11.69
C ASP A 118 -11.29 -1.84 -10.24
N ASP A 119 -10.43 -2.76 -9.82
CA ASP A 119 -9.64 -2.63 -8.59
C ASP A 119 -8.22 -2.15 -8.87
N ALA A 120 -7.43 -1.96 -7.80
CA ALA A 120 -6.05 -1.55 -7.91
C ALA A 120 -5.17 -2.57 -8.64
N GLU A 121 -5.41 -3.87 -8.47
CA GLU A 121 -4.64 -4.91 -9.14
C GLU A 121 -4.84 -4.85 -10.65
N HIS A 122 -6.11 -4.76 -11.07
CA HIS A 122 -6.49 -4.61 -12.45
C HIS A 122 -5.92 -3.32 -13.05
N THR A 123 -6.18 -2.17 -12.42
CA THR A 123 -5.72 -0.87 -12.92
C THR A 123 -4.21 -0.86 -13.11
N LEU A 124 -3.43 -1.33 -12.14
CA LEU A 124 -1.97 -1.22 -12.20
C LEU A 124 -1.34 -2.25 -13.15
N PHE A 125 -1.81 -3.50 -13.12
CA PHE A 125 -1.06 -4.63 -13.67
C PHE A 125 -1.73 -5.35 -14.85
N VAL A 126 -3.01 -5.09 -15.11
CA VAL A 126 -3.78 -5.86 -16.12
C VAL A 126 -4.40 -4.96 -17.19
N CYS A 127 -4.86 -3.77 -16.82
CA CYS A 127 -5.58 -2.89 -17.73
C CYS A 127 -4.70 -2.46 -18.90
N SER A 128 -5.16 -2.77 -20.12
CA SER A 128 -4.42 -2.53 -21.37
C SER A 128 -4.17 -1.04 -21.66
N ASN A 129 -4.96 -0.15 -21.06
CA ASN A 129 -4.76 1.30 -21.15
C ASN A 129 -3.38 1.74 -20.63
N TRP A 130 -2.79 0.98 -19.71
CA TRP A 130 -1.52 1.30 -19.06
C TRP A 130 -0.34 0.49 -19.58
N ASN A 131 -0.51 -0.22 -20.71
CA ASN A 131 0.53 -1.06 -21.31
C ASN A 131 1.86 -0.30 -21.52
N GLU A 132 1.82 0.95 -21.97
CA GLU A 132 3.03 1.75 -22.16
C GLU A 132 3.78 1.96 -20.84
N VAL A 133 3.09 2.33 -19.77
CA VAL A 133 3.68 2.54 -18.44
C VAL A 133 4.23 1.22 -17.88
N GLN A 134 3.48 0.12 -18.02
CA GLN A 134 3.91 -1.23 -17.62
C GLN A 134 5.17 -1.68 -18.38
N GLN A 135 5.26 -1.39 -19.68
CA GLN A 135 6.42 -1.71 -20.51
C GLN A 135 7.65 -0.87 -20.13
N ILE A 136 7.48 0.42 -19.84
CA ILE A 136 8.57 1.29 -19.36
C ILE A 136 9.14 0.74 -18.06
N TYR A 137 8.29 0.45 -17.07
CA TYR A 137 8.72 -0.16 -15.82
C TYR A 137 9.46 -1.48 -16.07
N THR A 138 8.92 -2.34 -16.95
CA THR A 138 9.51 -3.65 -17.24
C THR A 138 10.89 -3.53 -17.88
N ARG A 139 11.07 -2.57 -18.78
CA ARG A 139 12.37 -2.29 -19.43
C ARG A 139 13.42 -1.81 -18.42
N GLU A 140 13.03 -0.95 -17.50
CA GLU A 140 13.95 -0.34 -16.53
C GLU A 140 14.33 -1.31 -15.41
N THR A 141 13.36 -2.04 -14.86
CA THR A 141 13.59 -2.98 -13.74
C THR A 141 13.98 -4.39 -14.19
N ARG A 142 13.89 -4.66 -15.51
CA ARG A 142 14.06 -5.97 -16.15
C ARG A 142 13.12 -7.05 -15.60
N ARG A 143 11.99 -6.65 -15.02
CA ARG A 143 10.99 -7.53 -14.41
C ARG A 143 9.58 -7.06 -14.76
N PRO A 144 8.62 -7.97 -14.96
CA PRO A 144 7.25 -7.58 -15.30
C PRO A 144 6.62 -6.73 -14.19
N PHE A 145 5.83 -5.71 -14.56
CA PHE A 145 5.10 -4.90 -13.58
C PHE A 145 3.93 -5.70 -13.00
N ASN A 146 4.10 -6.20 -11.78
CA ASN A 146 3.08 -6.92 -11.02
C ASN A 146 3.23 -6.60 -9.53
N ALA A 147 2.27 -7.05 -8.73
CA ALA A 147 2.24 -6.80 -7.28
C ALA A 147 3.54 -7.23 -6.58
N VAL A 148 4.08 -8.41 -6.91
CA VAL A 148 5.29 -8.96 -6.25
C VAL A 148 6.52 -8.10 -6.56
N ASN A 149 6.73 -7.78 -7.84
CA ASN A 149 7.90 -7.01 -8.26
C ASN A 149 7.82 -5.56 -7.82
N MET A 150 6.63 -4.93 -7.91
CA MET A 150 6.42 -3.58 -7.41
C MET A 150 6.70 -3.49 -5.91
N THR A 151 6.19 -4.44 -5.12
CA THR A 151 6.45 -4.49 -3.68
C THR A 151 7.93 -4.63 -3.36
N ALA A 152 8.62 -5.55 -4.03
CA ALA A 152 10.06 -5.71 -3.85
C ALA A 152 10.81 -4.42 -4.17
N ASP A 153 10.37 -3.70 -5.21
CA ASP A 153 11.02 -2.47 -5.66
C ASP A 153 10.79 -1.30 -4.71
N LEU A 154 9.60 -1.21 -4.13
CA LEU A 154 9.24 -0.20 -3.13
C LEU A 154 10.02 -0.32 -1.81
N ILE A 155 10.70 -1.43 -1.55
CA ILE A 155 11.54 -1.61 -0.34
C ILE A 155 13.03 -1.81 -0.64
N SER A 156 13.43 -1.71 -1.91
CA SER A 156 14.80 -1.98 -2.34
C SER A 156 15.61 -0.70 -2.57
N MET A 157 16.50 -0.72 -3.56
CA MET A 157 17.35 0.40 -3.95
C MET A 157 16.52 1.59 -4.45
N GLU A 158 17.06 2.80 -4.26
CA GLU A 158 16.37 4.06 -4.62
C GLU A 158 15.93 4.10 -6.10
N GLU A 159 16.74 3.56 -7.00
CA GLU A 159 16.43 3.53 -8.43
C GLU A 159 15.20 2.68 -8.75
N ASN A 160 15.10 1.48 -8.15
CA ASN A 160 13.93 0.62 -8.28
C ASN A 160 12.69 1.28 -7.67
N TRP A 161 12.84 1.89 -6.50
CA TRP A 161 11.77 2.64 -5.85
C TRP A 161 11.23 3.75 -6.76
N ARG A 162 12.13 4.55 -7.36
CA ARG A 162 11.78 5.63 -8.29
C ARG A 162 11.05 5.10 -9.52
N CYS A 163 11.46 3.96 -10.06
CA CYS A 163 10.79 3.31 -11.20
C CYS A 163 9.37 2.89 -10.85
N ALA A 164 9.19 2.18 -9.72
CA ALA A 164 7.88 1.76 -9.23
C ALA A 164 6.96 2.95 -8.94
N TYR A 165 7.47 3.95 -8.21
CA TYR A 165 6.71 5.14 -7.85
C TYR A 165 6.29 5.96 -9.07
N ARG A 166 7.17 6.15 -10.06
CA ARG A 166 6.82 6.86 -11.29
C ARG A 166 5.70 6.16 -12.07
N ALA A 167 5.75 4.83 -12.16
CA ALA A 167 4.70 4.05 -12.81
C ALA A 167 3.35 4.22 -12.09
N VAL A 168 3.34 4.04 -10.76
CA VAL A 168 2.15 4.24 -9.93
C VAL A 168 1.60 5.64 -10.08
N ARG A 169 2.42 6.67 -9.87
CA ARG A 169 1.99 8.07 -9.94
C ARG A 169 1.38 8.39 -11.30
N LYS A 170 2.02 7.97 -12.40
CA LYS A 170 1.52 8.24 -13.76
C LYS A 170 0.14 7.62 -13.99
N ILE A 171 -0.05 6.37 -13.57
CA ILE A 171 -1.33 5.65 -13.72
C ILE A 171 -2.43 6.33 -12.89
N ILE A 172 -2.18 6.54 -11.59
CA ILE A 172 -3.19 7.07 -10.68
C ILE A 172 -3.54 8.53 -11.02
N GLU A 173 -2.55 9.38 -11.32
CA GLU A 173 -2.80 10.78 -11.69
C GLU A 173 -3.62 10.90 -12.98
N SER A 174 -3.32 10.07 -14.00
CA SER A 174 -4.10 10.05 -15.24
C SER A 174 -5.51 9.51 -15.00
N LYS A 175 -5.66 8.42 -14.25
CA LYS A 175 -6.98 7.84 -13.95
C LYS A 175 -7.87 8.79 -13.15
N GLU A 176 -7.32 9.47 -12.15
CA GLU A 176 -8.07 10.46 -11.37
C GLU A 176 -8.60 11.62 -12.20
N ARG A 177 -7.84 12.03 -13.22
CA ARG A 177 -8.29 13.08 -14.14
C ARG A 177 -9.47 12.61 -14.96
N ASP A 178 -9.46 11.36 -15.38
CA ASP A 178 -10.54 10.79 -16.18
C ASP A 178 -11.78 10.52 -15.33
N GLU A 179 -11.66 10.07 -14.08
CA GLU A 179 -12.81 9.76 -13.20
C GLU A 179 -13.52 11.01 -12.62
N ARG A 180 -12.98 12.22 -12.83
CA ARG A 180 -13.63 13.50 -12.49
C ARG A 180 -14.57 13.97 -13.59
#